data_AF-A0A7W9KCF6-F1
#
_entry.id   AF-A0A7W9KCF6-F1
#
_cell.length_a   1.000
_cell.length_b   1.000
_cell.length_c   1.000
_cell.angle_alpha   90.00
_cell.angle_beta   90.00
_cell.angle_gamma   90.00
#
_symmetry.space_group_name_H-M   'P 1'
#
loop_
_entity.id
_entity.type
_entity.pdbx_description
1 polymer ?
#
loop_
_entity_poly.entity_id
_entity_poly.type
_entity_poly.pdbx_seq_one_letter_code
_entity_poly.pdbx_strand_id
1 'polypeptide(L)'
;MTDWQRISAGCWRTVVEIPARDGVVLVADLYADRPNPPAGTVILERTPYGRRDARMSDGRLGPDLPPAPEAVAERFVRGGYLLVRQDCRGRGDSGGTFTKYLNEAEDGYDTVEWIAAQDWCDGRVATMGVSYSAHAQAALASLGAPSLAAMFLDSGGFASAYEAGTRMGGAFELKQVTWAFHRARNSTAVRADPVLQATLESEDLTAWFTRMPWRRGASPLRFVPDYENYLLQQWEHGVFDDYWRQPGIFARGYYDVFPDVPSLHISSWYDPYVRTATENFRELGRKKHSPAYLVLGPWTHGARSVSYAGDVDFGPHATLDGNLDDDYATMRLRWFDAHLKPETLVTAPPPVRYFLMGGGSGRRTAEGRLDHGGRWCTAASWPPEEAMNLDLELRADGTLAERDAPRPAEPTFLEYDFDPRDPVPTIGGQVTSGEPVMSGGAYHQRPDERFFGAHPPFLPLESRPDVLVFQTPPLPHDIAVAGPVTVRLAVSSSAVDTDFTVKLIDVHPPTADYPQGFAMNLTDGILRCRYRDSFAHPAPLTPGQTYEITVEAPDTANLFLAGHRIRLDVSSSNFPRFDVNSNTGAPEAHDRRKVVATNRVHVDGRSRLTLSVLPRPDGPPTPIHPEQ
;
A
#
# COMPACT_ATOMS: atom_id res chain seq x y z
N MET A 1 19.43 25.16 31.53
CA MET A 1 18.69 24.06 32.17
C MET A 1 17.52 23.75 31.27
N THR A 2 17.53 22.58 30.64
CA THR A 2 16.43 22.12 29.77
C THR A 2 15.17 21.97 30.64
N ASP A 3 14.04 22.53 30.19
CA ASP A 3 12.80 22.49 30.95
C ASP A 3 12.14 21.11 30.73
N TRP A 4 12.27 20.24 31.74
CA TRP A 4 11.71 18.89 31.71
C TRP A 4 10.32 18.90 32.36
N GLN A 5 9.32 18.51 31.59
CA GLN A 5 7.95 18.33 32.05
C GLN A 5 7.72 16.87 32.47
N ARG A 6 7.14 16.67 33.66
CA ARG A 6 6.69 15.34 34.08
C ARG A 6 5.39 14.97 33.36
N ILE A 7 5.39 13.82 32.70
CA ILE A 7 4.22 13.28 31.99
C ILE A 7 3.48 12.25 32.85
N SER A 8 4.22 11.35 33.49
CA SER A 8 3.67 10.33 34.39
C SER A 8 4.66 9.95 35.50
N ALA A 9 4.37 8.89 36.27
CA ALA A 9 5.35 8.29 37.17
C ALA A 9 6.40 7.50 36.36
N GLY A 10 7.58 8.10 36.16
CA GLY A 10 8.69 7.48 35.42
C GLY A 10 8.72 7.82 33.93
N CYS A 11 8.01 8.87 33.49
CA CYS A 11 8.14 9.41 32.14
C CYS A 11 8.17 10.95 32.20
N TRP A 12 9.21 11.52 31.60
CA TRP A 12 9.47 12.95 31.48
C TRP A 12 9.66 13.30 30.02
N ARG A 13 9.33 14.54 29.67
CA ARG A 13 9.46 15.06 28.31
C ARG A 13 10.19 16.39 28.34
N THR A 14 11.04 16.64 27.35
CA THR A 14 11.53 17.98 27.03
C THR A 14 11.51 18.20 25.52
N VAL A 15 11.47 19.46 25.09
CA VAL A 15 11.53 19.82 23.67
C VAL A 15 13.00 19.97 23.27
N VAL A 16 13.37 19.43 22.13
CA VAL A 16 14.70 19.59 21.54
C VAL A 16 14.59 20.19 20.14
N GLU A 17 15.55 21.03 19.80
CA GLU A 17 15.68 21.69 18.51
C GLU A 17 16.90 21.13 17.78
N ILE A 18 16.67 20.63 16.57
CA ILE A 18 17.63 19.86 15.80
C ILE A 18 17.93 20.66 14.53
N PRO A 19 19.10 21.33 14.44
CA PRO A 19 19.48 22.07 13.25
C PRO A 19 19.85 21.08 12.13
N ALA A 20 19.11 21.12 11.03
CA ALA A 20 19.47 20.44 9.80
C ALA A 20 20.66 21.15 9.12
N ARG A 21 21.30 20.47 8.16
CA ARG A 21 22.48 20.97 7.43
C ARG A 21 22.29 22.32 6.72
N ASP A 22 21.05 22.66 6.39
CA ASP A 22 20.67 23.91 5.72
C ASP A 22 20.23 25.01 6.70
N GLY A 23 20.35 24.76 8.01
CA GLY A 23 20.00 25.70 9.08
C GLY A 23 18.52 25.71 9.47
N VAL A 24 17.66 24.93 8.81
CA VAL A 24 16.28 24.75 9.28
C VAL A 24 16.27 23.95 10.58
N VAL A 25 15.49 24.43 11.54
CA VAL A 25 15.34 23.77 12.84
C VAL A 25 14.13 22.83 12.78
N LEU A 26 14.40 21.55 13.05
CA LEU A 26 13.39 20.52 13.24
C LEU A 26 13.12 20.37 14.73
N VAL A 27 11.85 20.32 15.12
CA VAL A 27 11.43 20.26 16.52
C VAL A 27 11.01 18.85 16.88
N ALA A 28 11.52 18.35 18.00
CA ALA A 28 11.17 17.04 18.54
C ALA A 28 10.88 17.09 20.04
N ASP A 29 10.14 16.09 20.51
CA ASP A 29 10.00 15.80 21.92
C ASP A 29 10.91 14.61 22.29
N LEU A 30 11.76 14.79 23.29
CA LEU A 30 12.57 13.73 23.91
C LEU A 30 11.86 13.24 25.18
N TYR A 31 11.62 11.94 25.25
CA TYR A 31 11.02 11.25 26.38
C TYR A 31 12.05 10.36 27.11
N ALA A 32 12.04 10.40 28.44
CA ALA A 32 13.00 9.69 29.30
C ALA A 32 12.40 9.30 30.67
N ASP A 33 13.07 8.40 31.39
CA ASP A 33 12.62 7.92 32.71
C ASP A 33 12.79 8.97 33.83
N ARG A 34 13.72 9.90 33.62
CA ARG A 34 14.08 11.01 34.52
C ARG A 34 14.61 12.20 33.73
N PRO A 35 14.61 13.42 34.30
CA PRO A 35 15.31 14.56 33.71
C PRO A 35 16.81 14.29 33.60
N ASN A 36 17.42 14.65 32.47
CA ASN A 36 18.84 14.43 32.18
C ASN A 36 19.24 12.95 32.38
N PRO A 37 18.64 12.03 31.60
CA PRO A 37 18.93 10.61 31.72
C PRO A 37 20.39 10.31 31.37
N PRO A 38 20.96 9.18 31.86
CA PRO A 38 22.23 8.68 31.35
C PRO A 38 22.12 8.28 29.87
N ALA A 39 23.27 8.11 29.22
CA ALA A 39 23.34 7.64 27.84
C ALA A 39 22.59 6.30 27.63
N GLY A 40 21.77 6.22 26.59
CA GLY A 40 21.07 5.00 26.21
C GLY A 40 20.61 4.99 24.76
N THR A 41 20.12 3.84 24.29
CA THR A 41 19.60 3.68 22.93
C THR A 41 18.36 4.55 22.72
N VAL A 42 18.32 5.24 21.59
CA VAL A 42 17.22 6.13 21.23
C VAL A 42 16.36 5.47 20.16
N ILE A 43 15.04 5.50 20.34
CA ILE A 43 14.08 5.19 19.27
C ILE A 43 13.59 6.51 18.68
N LEU A 44 13.64 6.65 17.37
CA LEU A 44 13.22 7.83 16.63
C LEU A 44 11.96 7.54 15.81
N GLU A 45 10.96 8.41 15.93
CA GLU A 45 9.80 8.48 15.05
C GLU A 45 9.71 9.88 14.41
N ARG A 46 9.95 9.97 13.10
CA ARG A 46 9.75 11.20 12.30
C ARG A 46 8.35 11.19 11.68
N THR A 47 7.60 12.29 11.75
CA THR A 47 6.20 12.31 11.32
C THR A 47 5.72 13.65 10.77
N PRO A 48 4.90 13.66 9.71
CA PRO A 48 4.20 14.86 9.26
C PRO A 48 2.82 15.03 9.91
N TYR A 49 2.44 14.14 10.84
CA TYR A 49 1.10 14.06 11.41
C TYR A 49 0.97 14.76 12.77
N GLY A 50 2.01 15.44 13.25
CA GLY A 50 2.06 16.02 14.59
C GLY A 50 2.74 15.07 15.59
N ARG A 51 3.86 15.50 16.18
CA ARG A 51 4.63 14.73 17.17
C ARG A 51 3.90 14.50 18.50
N ARG A 52 2.80 15.23 18.74
CA ARG A 52 1.91 15.12 19.93
C ARG A 52 0.48 14.71 19.59
N ASP A 53 0.21 14.34 18.34
CA ASP A 53 -1.12 13.89 17.94
C ASP A 53 -1.26 12.38 18.14
N ALA A 54 -2.41 11.95 18.63
CA ALA A 54 -2.76 10.54 18.78
C ALA A 54 -2.97 9.89 17.42
N ARG A 55 -2.52 8.65 17.26
CA ARG A 55 -2.64 7.91 16.00
C ARG A 55 -3.53 6.69 16.17
N MET A 56 -4.51 6.55 15.28
CA MET A 56 -5.35 5.35 15.23
C MET A 56 -4.53 4.06 15.10
N SER A 57 -3.40 4.12 14.39
CA SER A 57 -2.48 2.98 14.21
C SER A 57 -1.67 2.60 15.46
N ASP A 58 -1.63 3.44 16.51
CA ASP A 58 -0.94 3.10 17.75
C ASP A 58 -1.83 2.35 18.76
N GLY A 59 -3.15 2.37 18.56
CA GLY A 59 -4.13 1.72 19.43
C GLY A 59 -4.69 0.43 18.85
N ARG A 60 -5.47 -0.27 19.68
CA ARG A 60 -6.43 -1.26 19.18
C ARG A 60 -7.53 -0.50 18.45
N LEU A 61 -7.68 -0.73 17.16
CA LEU A 61 -8.79 -0.19 16.39
C LEU A 61 -10.10 -0.85 16.85
N GLY A 62 -10.94 -0.07 17.54
CA GLY A 62 -12.19 -0.49 18.16
C GLY A 62 -12.96 0.72 18.70
N PRO A 63 -13.93 0.56 19.62
CA PRO A 63 -14.63 1.69 20.25
C PRO A 63 -13.73 2.55 21.15
N ASP A 64 -12.54 2.07 21.47
CA ASP A 64 -11.56 2.77 22.30
C ASP A 64 -10.86 3.87 21.49
N LEU A 65 -10.65 5.03 22.12
CA LEU A 65 -9.82 6.09 21.55
C LEU A 65 -8.38 5.60 21.38
N PRO A 66 -7.65 6.06 20.35
CA PRO A 66 -6.23 5.76 20.25
C PRO A 66 -5.51 6.23 21.52
N PRO A 67 -4.46 5.50 21.95
CA PRO A 67 -3.70 5.90 23.14
C PRO A 67 -3.11 7.29 22.92
N ALA A 68 -3.06 8.06 24.01
CA ALA A 68 -2.30 9.30 24.02
C ALA A 68 -0.84 9.01 23.61
N PRO A 69 -0.23 9.87 22.79
CA PRO A 69 1.12 9.62 22.30
C PRO A 69 2.15 9.51 23.43
N GLU A 70 1.96 10.25 24.51
CA GLU A 70 2.70 10.13 25.76
C GLU A 70 2.62 8.74 26.39
N ALA A 71 1.48 8.06 26.31
CA ALA A 71 1.30 6.71 26.85
C ALA A 71 2.04 5.67 26.00
N VAL A 72 2.10 5.88 24.68
CA VAL A 72 2.95 5.08 23.79
C VAL A 72 4.43 5.31 24.13
N ALA A 73 4.83 6.57 24.29
CA ALA A 73 6.20 6.92 24.67
C ALA A 73 6.63 6.31 26.00
N GLU A 74 5.77 6.36 27.01
CA GLU A 74 6.01 5.76 28.32
C GLU A 74 6.29 4.26 28.25
N ARG A 75 5.67 3.51 27.33
CA ARG A 75 5.96 2.08 27.17
C ARG A 75 7.42 1.82 26.76
N PHE A 76 7.96 2.60 25.83
CA PHE A 76 9.37 2.48 25.41
C PHE A 76 10.33 2.98 26.49
N VAL A 77 9.98 4.06 27.18
CA VAL A 77 10.75 4.60 28.32
C VAL A 77 10.86 3.58 29.45
N ARG A 78 9.74 2.94 29.83
CA ARG A 78 9.74 1.85 30.82
C ARG A 78 10.49 0.62 30.33
N GLY A 79 10.52 0.41 29.01
CA GLY A 79 11.39 -0.54 28.35
C GLY A 79 12.87 -0.18 28.41
N GLY A 80 13.28 0.97 28.94
CA GLY A 80 14.69 1.36 29.04
C GLY A 80 15.27 2.04 27.79
N TYR A 81 14.41 2.49 26.87
CA TYR A 81 14.81 3.31 25.72
C TYR A 81 14.56 4.79 26.00
N LEU A 82 15.29 5.66 25.31
CA LEU A 82 14.85 7.03 25.09
C LEU A 82 14.00 7.08 23.83
N LEU A 83 12.97 7.92 23.80
CA LEU A 83 12.13 8.08 22.60
C LEU A 83 12.19 9.54 22.12
N VAL A 84 12.48 9.73 20.85
CA VAL A 84 12.40 11.01 20.16
C VAL A 84 11.27 10.98 19.14
N ARG A 85 10.30 11.88 19.27
CA ARG A 85 9.23 12.08 18.27
C ARG A 85 9.41 13.44 17.62
N GLN A 86 9.66 13.46 16.32
CA GLN A 86 10.00 14.67 15.58
C GLN A 86 8.93 15.02 14.55
N ASP A 87 8.57 16.31 14.46
CA ASP A 87 7.81 16.83 13.33
C ASP A 87 8.69 16.97 12.09
N CYS A 88 8.26 16.42 10.96
CA CYS A 88 8.92 16.64 9.66
C CYS A 88 8.98 18.14 9.32
N ARG A 89 9.89 18.52 8.42
CA ARG A 89 10.02 19.89 7.93
C ARG A 89 8.70 20.50 7.46
N GLY A 90 8.44 21.74 7.87
CA GLY A 90 7.20 22.47 7.59
C GLY A 90 5.94 21.88 8.22
N ARG A 91 6.09 21.05 9.28
CA ARG A 91 4.99 20.43 10.02
C ARG A 91 5.11 20.74 11.50
N GLY A 92 3.96 20.79 12.17
CA GLY A 92 3.88 21.08 13.60
C GLY A 92 4.66 22.36 13.94
N ASP A 93 5.66 22.22 14.79
CA ASP A 93 6.54 23.33 15.20
C ASP A 93 7.87 23.40 14.43
N SER A 94 8.15 22.44 13.53
CA SER A 94 9.36 22.44 12.71
C SER A 94 9.31 23.53 11.64
N GLY A 95 10.45 24.18 11.42
CA GLY A 95 10.60 25.21 10.39
C GLY A 95 10.62 24.66 8.95
N GLY A 96 10.80 25.56 7.99
CA GLY A 96 10.90 25.24 6.56
C GLY A 96 9.55 24.99 5.86
N THR A 97 9.61 24.50 4.63
CA THR A 97 8.44 24.24 3.78
C THR A 97 8.22 22.74 3.61
N PHE A 98 6.97 22.29 3.76
CA PHE A 98 6.62 20.90 3.55
C PHE A 98 6.52 20.57 2.06
N THR A 99 7.33 19.63 1.60
CA THR A 99 7.16 18.95 0.31
C THR A 99 7.07 17.46 0.58
N LYS A 100 6.01 16.80 0.10
CA LYS A 100 5.72 15.40 0.44
C LYS A 100 6.88 14.49 -0.02
N TYR A 101 7.49 13.80 0.95
CA TYR A 101 8.59 12.82 0.82
C TYR A 101 10.01 13.35 0.53
N LEU A 102 10.15 14.51 -0.13
CA LEU A 102 11.44 14.86 -0.75
C LEU A 102 12.52 15.33 0.23
N ASN A 103 12.17 15.81 1.43
CA ASN A 103 13.17 16.26 2.42
C ASN A 103 13.58 15.16 3.42
N GLU A 104 12.93 13.99 3.36
CA GLU A 104 12.99 13.03 4.48
C GLU A 104 14.31 12.30 4.59
N ALA A 105 15.08 12.22 3.50
CA ALA A 105 16.37 11.56 3.47
C ALA A 105 17.42 12.38 4.25
N GLU A 106 17.66 13.62 3.84
CA GLU A 106 18.64 14.52 4.44
C GLU A 106 18.26 14.90 5.86
N ASP A 107 16.99 15.31 6.09
CA ASP A 107 16.54 15.69 7.43
C ASP A 107 16.59 14.50 8.40
N GLY A 108 16.30 13.29 7.91
CA GLY A 108 16.38 12.08 8.71
C GLY A 108 17.81 11.68 9.04
N TYR A 109 18.73 11.78 8.08
CA TYR A 109 20.16 11.58 8.31
C TYR A 109 20.69 12.56 9.37
N ASP A 110 20.43 13.86 9.19
CA ASP A 110 20.90 14.90 10.11
C ASP A 110 20.34 14.70 11.52
N THR A 111 19.08 14.26 11.61
CA THR A 111 18.43 13.95 12.90
C THR A 111 19.08 12.76 13.60
N VAL A 112 19.35 11.66 12.89
CA VAL A 112 19.98 10.46 13.47
C VAL A 112 21.37 10.79 14.01
N GLU A 113 22.19 11.48 13.22
CA GLU A 113 23.56 11.82 13.61
C GLU A 113 23.60 12.88 14.71
N TRP A 114 22.67 13.85 14.70
CA TRP A 114 22.54 14.82 15.79
C TRP A 114 22.17 14.12 17.11
N ILE A 115 21.22 13.18 17.09
CA ILE A 115 20.81 12.42 18.28
C ILE A 115 22.00 11.63 18.83
N ALA A 116 22.73 10.93 17.95
CA ALA A 116 23.86 10.10 18.34
C ALA A 116 25.02 10.88 18.99
N ALA A 117 25.14 12.17 18.69
CA ALA A 117 26.15 13.05 19.26
C ALA A 117 25.79 13.63 20.64
N GLN A 118 24.59 13.35 21.17
CA GLN A 118 24.16 13.90 22.47
C GLN A 118 24.64 13.06 23.64
N ASP A 119 24.96 13.70 24.78
CA ASP A 119 25.43 13.02 26.01
C ASP A 119 24.45 11.98 26.58
N TRP A 120 23.18 12.05 26.19
CA TRP A 120 22.11 11.13 26.59
C TRP A 120 21.89 9.99 25.58
N CYS A 121 22.57 9.97 24.44
CA CYS A 121 22.54 8.83 23.51
C CYS A 121 23.80 7.97 23.67
N ASP A 122 23.66 6.65 23.61
CA ASP A 122 24.80 5.72 23.60
C ASP A 122 25.43 5.51 22.21
N GLY A 123 25.06 6.38 21.24
CA GLY A 123 25.48 6.31 19.85
C GLY A 123 24.57 5.45 18.95
N ARG A 124 23.58 4.75 19.51
CA ARG A 124 22.63 3.90 18.77
C ARG A 124 21.27 4.56 18.63
N VAL A 125 20.81 4.71 17.39
CA VAL A 125 19.47 5.23 17.07
C VAL A 125 18.69 4.19 16.28
N ALA A 126 17.63 3.65 16.86
CA ALA A 126 16.67 2.82 16.16
C ALA A 126 15.52 3.68 15.64
N THR A 127 14.80 3.22 14.61
CA THR A 127 13.66 3.94 14.06
C THR A 127 12.39 3.11 14.04
N MET A 128 11.25 3.78 14.15
CA MET A 128 9.93 3.15 13.97
C MET A 128 8.92 4.08 13.32
N GLY A 129 7.83 3.50 12.81
CA GLY A 129 6.66 4.26 12.42
C GLY A 129 5.80 3.59 11.38
N VAL A 130 4.62 4.16 11.18
CA VAL A 130 3.60 3.70 10.24
C VAL A 130 3.48 4.67 9.06
N SER A 131 3.22 4.17 7.86
CA SER A 131 2.90 5.00 6.68
C SER A 131 4.04 5.94 6.31
N TYR A 132 3.79 7.25 6.32
CA TYR A 132 4.82 8.27 6.09
C TYR A 132 5.99 8.14 7.06
N SER A 133 5.75 7.81 8.33
CA SER A 133 6.84 7.58 9.29
C SER A 133 7.70 6.37 8.88
N ALA A 134 7.14 5.35 8.22
CA ALA A 134 7.93 4.27 7.62
C ALA A 134 8.68 4.72 6.36
N HIS A 135 8.07 5.55 5.49
CA HIS A 135 8.76 6.13 4.34
C HIS A 135 9.98 6.96 4.77
N ALA A 136 9.87 7.75 5.85
CA ALA A 136 10.98 8.53 6.40
C ALA A 136 12.15 7.66 6.89
N GLN A 137 11.89 6.44 7.38
CA GLN A 137 12.93 5.47 7.75
C GLN A 137 13.73 4.99 6.54
N ALA A 138 13.04 4.57 5.47
CA ALA A 138 13.72 4.12 4.25
C ALA A 138 14.46 5.29 3.56
N ALA A 139 13.89 6.50 3.60
CA ALA A 139 14.51 7.70 3.05
C ALA A 139 15.85 8.00 3.73
N LEU A 140 15.92 8.04 5.06
CA LEU A 140 17.17 8.32 5.77
C LEU A 140 18.18 7.18 5.63
N ALA A 141 17.72 5.93 5.60
CA ALA A 141 18.59 4.78 5.40
C ALA A 141 19.23 4.79 4.00
N SER A 142 18.58 5.40 3.00
CA SER A 142 19.14 5.61 1.66
C SER A 142 20.36 6.55 1.63
N LEU A 143 20.64 7.26 2.72
CA LEU A 143 21.87 8.05 2.89
C LEU A 143 22.91 7.39 3.80
N GLY A 144 22.64 6.19 4.31
CA GLY A 144 23.64 5.40 5.05
C GLY A 144 24.02 5.97 6.42
N ALA A 145 23.07 6.50 7.19
CA ALA A 145 23.32 7.06 8.53
C ALA A 145 24.02 6.03 9.45
N PRO A 146 25.30 6.24 9.83
CA PRO A 146 26.10 5.23 10.53
C PRO A 146 25.60 4.92 11.95
N SER A 147 24.89 5.85 12.60
CA SER A 147 24.33 5.61 13.93
C SER A 147 22.96 4.91 13.93
N LEU A 148 22.41 4.58 12.76
CA LEU A 148 21.20 3.78 12.66
C LEU A 148 21.48 2.36 13.18
N ALA A 149 20.62 1.84 14.05
CA ALA A 149 20.84 0.57 14.76
C ALA A 149 19.76 -0.50 14.52
N ALA A 150 18.53 -0.11 14.15
CA ALA A 150 17.42 -1.00 13.80
C ALA A 150 16.27 -0.23 13.14
N MET A 151 15.45 -0.89 12.33
CA MET A 151 14.29 -0.27 11.66
C MET A 151 13.01 -1.09 11.81
N PHE A 152 11.94 -0.48 12.33
CA PHE A 152 10.60 -1.07 12.39
C PHE A 152 9.65 -0.31 11.45
N LEU A 153 9.43 -0.84 10.25
CA LEU A 153 8.65 -0.20 9.19
C LEU A 153 7.27 -0.86 9.07
N ASP A 154 6.20 -0.06 9.20
CA ASP A 154 4.83 -0.55 9.03
C ASP A 154 4.09 0.23 7.94
N SER A 155 3.54 -0.52 6.98
CA SER A 155 2.75 -0.02 5.87
C SER A 155 3.43 1.15 5.15
N GLY A 156 4.71 0.99 4.81
CA GLY A 156 5.50 2.02 4.12
C GLY A 156 6.97 1.65 3.91
N GLY A 157 7.82 2.68 3.79
CA GLY A 157 9.25 2.55 3.46
C GLY A 157 9.52 2.37 1.97
N PHE A 158 9.38 3.40 1.12
CA PHE A 158 9.33 3.21 -0.34
C PHE A 158 10.53 2.46 -0.93
N ALA A 159 10.29 1.28 -1.50
CA ALA A 159 11.23 0.65 -2.43
C ALA A 159 11.28 1.49 -3.74
N SER A 160 10.10 1.80 -4.28
CA SER A 160 9.89 2.75 -5.38
C SER A 160 8.50 3.36 -5.28
N ALA A 161 8.40 4.67 -5.03
CA ALA A 161 7.13 5.38 -5.00
C ALA A 161 6.44 5.44 -6.38
N TYR A 162 7.23 5.27 -7.46
CA TYR A 162 6.75 5.23 -8.84
C TYR A 162 6.04 3.92 -9.19
N GLU A 163 6.45 2.80 -8.59
CA GLU A 163 5.82 1.50 -8.85
C GLU A 163 4.81 1.09 -7.77
N ALA A 164 4.91 1.67 -6.57
CA ALA A 164 4.00 1.44 -5.48
C ALA A 164 3.78 2.71 -4.65
N GLY A 165 2.56 3.24 -4.68
CA GLY A 165 2.07 4.20 -3.71
C GLY A 165 1.85 5.61 -4.23
N THR A 166 2.67 6.13 -5.15
CA THR A 166 2.38 7.39 -5.87
C THR A 166 1.90 7.10 -7.29
N ARG A 167 2.51 6.09 -7.92
CA ARG A 167 2.10 5.54 -9.21
C ARG A 167 2.10 4.01 -9.13
N MET A 168 1.39 3.39 -10.06
CA MET A 168 1.44 1.96 -10.35
C MET A 168 1.32 1.77 -11.86
N GLY A 169 2.22 0.98 -12.46
CA GLY A 169 2.24 0.77 -13.91
C GLY A 169 2.29 2.06 -14.75
N GLY A 170 2.81 3.14 -14.18
CA GLY A 170 2.86 4.48 -14.79
C GLY A 170 1.60 5.35 -14.60
N ALA A 171 0.47 4.77 -14.19
CA ALA A 171 -0.74 5.53 -13.85
C ALA A 171 -0.59 6.19 -12.47
N PHE A 172 -1.16 7.39 -12.30
CA PHE A 172 -1.07 8.15 -11.05
C PHE A 172 -2.15 7.69 -10.06
N GLU A 173 -1.76 7.40 -8.82
CA GLU A 173 -2.71 7.04 -7.77
C GLU A 173 -3.39 8.29 -7.19
N LEU A 174 -4.69 8.48 -7.44
CA LEU A 174 -5.37 9.72 -7.02
C LEU A 174 -5.64 9.79 -5.51
N LYS A 175 -5.32 8.77 -4.71
CA LYS A 175 -5.24 8.94 -3.24
C LYS A 175 -4.26 10.03 -2.81
N GLN A 176 -3.31 10.41 -3.68
CA GLN A 176 -2.40 11.54 -3.43
C GLN A 176 -3.16 12.87 -3.33
N VAL A 177 -4.24 12.99 -4.09
CA VAL A 177 -5.15 14.15 -4.10
C VAL A 177 -5.89 14.28 -2.77
N THR A 178 -6.56 13.22 -2.34
CA THR A 178 -7.33 13.19 -1.09
C THR A 178 -6.41 13.43 0.11
N TRP A 179 -5.22 12.84 0.11
CA TRP A 179 -4.21 13.12 1.12
C TRP A 179 -3.79 14.59 1.14
N ALA A 180 -3.48 15.18 -0.02
CA ALA A 180 -3.06 16.56 -0.13
C ALA A 180 -4.15 17.52 0.36
N PHE A 181 -5.39 17.31 -0.06
CA PHE A 181 -6.55 18.08 0.38
C PHE A 181 -6.74 18.02 1.90
N HIS A 182 -6.76 16.80 2.47
CA HIS A 182 -6.92 16.63 3.91
C HIS A 182 -5.78 17.23 4.73
N ARG A 183 -4.53 17.16 4.24
CA ARG A 183 -3.39 17.76 4.96
C ARG A 183 -3.34 19.27 4.80
N ALA A 184 -3.74 19.81 3.66
CA ALA A 184 -3.89 21.25 3.46
C ALA A 184 -4.92 21.81 4.45
N ARG A 185 -6.12 21.22 4.48
CA ARG A 185 -7.23 21.63 5.39
C ARG A 185 -6.84 21.62 6.85
N ASN A 186 -5.96 20.70 7.26
CA ASN A 186 -5.51 20.57 8.65
C ASN A 186 -4.12 21.18 8.90
N SER A 187 -3.59 21.99 8.00
CA SER A 187 -2.27 22.61 8.17
C SER A 187 -2.32 23.76 9.20
N THR A 188 -1.18 24.05 9.83
CA THR A 188 -1.07 25.16 10.80
C THR A 188 -1.45 26.50 10.19
N ALA A 189 -1.02 26.77 8.96
CA ALA A 189 -1.36 28.00 8.24
C ALA A 189 -2.88 28.15 8.02
N VAL A 190 -3.56 27.07 7.62
CA VAL A 190 -5.02 27.08 7.42
C VAL A 190 -5.76 27.25 8.74
N ARG A 191 -5.36 26.54 9.80
CA ARG A 191 -6.02 26.66 11.12
C ARG A 191 -5.82 28.04 11.78
N ALA A 192 -4.79 28.78 11.39
CA ALA A 192 -4.53 30.12 11.88
C ALA A 192 -5.31 31.22 11.12
N ASP A 193 -5.89 30.90 9.96
CA ASP A 193 -6.65 31.83 9.12
C ASP A 193 -8.11 31.35 8.96
N PRO A 194 -9.08 31.95 9.69
CA PRO A 194 -10.48 31.55 9.62
C PRO A 194 -11.10 31.64 8.22
N VAL A 195 -10.64 32.56 7.36
CA VAL A 195 -11.16 32.70 5.99
C VAL A 195 -10.66 31.55 5.13
N LEU A 196 -9.37 31.24 5.23
CA LEU A 196 -8.78 30.11 4.51
C LEU A 196 -9.35 28.77 4.97
N GLN A 197 -9.57 28.62 6.28
CA GLN A 197 -10.25 27.45 6.85
C GLN A 197 -11.66 27.27 6.27
N ALA A 198 -12.51 28.31 6.37
CA ALA A 198 -13.87 28.26 5.83
C ALA A 198 -13.89 28.01 4.32
N THR A 199 -12.90 28.55 3.59
CA THR A 199 -12.73 28.32 2.14
C THR A 199 -12.52 26.84 1.85
N LEU A 200 -11.55 26.18 2.50
CA LEU A 200 -11.30 24.74 2.28
C LEU A 200 -12.40 23.83 2.83
N GLU A 201 -13.09 24.24 3.89
CA GLU A 201 -14.26 23.51 4.40
C GLU A 201 -15.45 23.54 3.43
N SER A 202 -15.56 24.58 2.60
CA SER A 202 -16.60 24.71 1.57
C SER A 202 -16.33 23.93 0.28
N GLU A 203 -15.10 23.44 0.08
CA GLU A 203 -14.72 22.70 -1.12
C GLU A 203 -15.22 21.24 -1.04
N ASP A 204 -16.07 20.83 -2.00
CA ASP A 204 -16.53 19.45 -2.14
C ASP A 204 -15.53 18.65 -2.99
N LEU A 205 -14.66 17.90 -2.31
CA LEU A 205 -13.65 17.10 -2.97
C LEU A 205 -14.25 16.07 -3.93
N THR A 206 -15.37 15.43 -3.57
CA THR A 206 -16.06 14.45 -4.42
C THR A 206 -16.55 15.10 -5.72
N ALA A 207 -17.11 16.31 -5.65
CA ALA A 207 -17.49 17.07 -6.84
C ALA A 207 -16.27 17.41 -7.73
N TRP A 208 -15.12 17.72 -7.15
CA TRP A 208 -13.90 18.01 -7.93
C TRP A 208 -13.37 16.81 -8.72
N PHE A 209 -13.56 15.57 -8.24
CA PHE A 209 -13.19 14.37 -9.01
C PHE A 209 -14.03 14.22 -10.30
N THR A 210 -15.18 14.88 -10.42
CA THR A 210 -15.96 14.94 -11.67
C THR A 210 -15.43 15.99 -12.67
N ARG A 211 -14.43 16.78 -12.27
CA ARG A 211 -13.89 17.93 -13.01
C ARG A 211 -12.38 17.81 -13.22
N MET A 212 -11.96 16.85 -14.03
CA MET A 212 -10.56 16.58 -14.36
C MET A 212 -10.22 17.02 -15.80
N PRO A 213 -8.94 17.32 -16.12
CA PRO A 213 -7.81 17.42 -15.19
C PRO A 213 -7.80 18.73 -14.41
N TRP A 214 -7.20 18.70 -13.22
CA TRP A 214 -6.95 19.91 -12.44
C TRP A 214 -5.73 20.66 -12.98
N ARG A 215 -5.68 21.96 -12.72
CA ARG A 215 -4.58 22.83 -13.15
C ARG A 215 -4.17 23.73 -11.99
N ARG A 216 -2.92 24.19 -12.01
CA ARG A 216 -2.43 25.18 -11.04
C ARG A 216 -3.33 26.42 -11.04
N GLY A 217 -3.78 26.84 -9.86
CA GLY A 217 -4.77 27.91 -9.69
C GLY A 217 -6.23 27.51 -9.99
N ALA A 218 -6.49 26.28 -10.44
CA ALA A 218 -7.80 25.75 -10.79
C ALA A 218 -7.95 24.30 -10.28
N SER A 219 -7.77 24.17 -8.96
CA SER A 219 -7.91 22.95 -8.18
C SER A 219 -8.54 23.31 -6.81
N PRO A 220 -9.02 22.33 -6.02
CA PRO A 220 -9.44 22.59 -4.64
C PRO A 220 -8.30 23.06 -3.72
N LEU A 221 -7.03 22.87 -4.14
CA LEU A 221 -5.85 23.23 -3.38
C LEU A 221 -5.27 24.61 -3.73
N ARG A 222 -5.88 25.34 -4.68
CA ARG A 222 -5.35 26.64 -5.19
C ARG A 222 -5.08 27.69 -4.11
N PHE A 223 -5.71 27.56 -2.94
CA PHE A 223 -5.55 28.48 -1.81
C PHE A 223 -4.38 28.11 -0.88
N VAL A 224 -3.77 26.94 -1.08
CA VAL A 224 -2.59 26.48 -0.32
C VAL A 224 -1.52 26.04 -1.31
N PRO A 225 -0.80 27.00 -1.94
CA PRO A 225 0.05 26.73 -3.10
C PRO A 225 1.10 25.64 -2.88
N ASP A 226 1.69 25.52 -1.69
CA ASP A 226 2.66 24.46 -1.39
C ASP A 226 2.09 23.05 -1.65
N TYR A 227 0.81 22.84 -1.29
CA TYR A 227 0.13 21.57 -1.49
C TYR A 227 -0.28 21.34 -2.94
N GLU A 228 -0.77 22.38 -3.61
CA GLU A 228 -1.08 22.31 -5.03
C GLU A 228 0.19 22.06 -5.87
N ASN A 229 1.31 22.68 -5.47
CA ASN A 229 2.58 22.60 -6.16
C ASN A 229 3.17 21.19 -6.12
N TYR A 230 3.37 20.61 -4.94
CA TYR A 230 3.95 19.26 -4.90
C TYR A 230 3.00 18.21 -5.50
N LEU A 231 1.68 18.35 -5.32
CA LEU A 231 0.71 17.38 -5.84
C LEU A 231 0.75 17.37 -7.37
N LEU A 232 0.62 18.55 -7.99
CA LEU A 232 0.63 18.66 -9.44
C LEU A 232 2.01 18.29 -9.99
N GLN A 233 3.12 18.65 -9.32
CA GLN A 233 4.45 18.19 -9.74
C GLN A 233 4.53 16.65 -9.79
N GLN A 234 4.11 15.95 -8.73
CA GLN A 234 4.10 14.48 -8.72
C GLN A 234 3.24 13.89 -9.85
N TRP A 235 2.09 14.52 -10.13
CA TRP A 235 1.17 14.07 -11.16
C TRP A 235 1.68 14.38 -12.58
N GLU A 236 2.36 15.50 -12.78
CA GLU A 236 2.95 15.95 -14.05
C GLU A 236 4.20 15.16 -14.41
N HIS A 237 5.00 14.70 -13.43
CA HIS A 237 6.14 13.81 -13.63
C HIS A 237 5.69 12.38 -13.93
N GLY A 238 5.16 12.17 -15.14
CA GLY A 238 4.71 10.87 -15.64
C GLY A 238 5.83 9.89 -15.93
N VAL A 239 7.00 10.37 -16.36
CA VAL A 239 8.15 9.55 -16.75
C VAL A 239 9.03 9.25 -15.53
N PHE A 240 9.58 8.04 -15.45
CA PHE A 240 10.58 7.67 -14.45
C PHE A 240 11.96 8.29 -14.77
N ASP A 241 12.09 9.57 -14.45
CA ASP A 241 13.27 10.40 -14.61
C ASP A 241 14.01 10.62 -13.26
N ASP A 242 14.92 11.59 -13.22
CA ASP A 242 15.71 11.89 -12.03
C ASP A 242 14.87 12.40 -10.85
N TYR A 243 13.67 12.94 -11.10
CA TYR A 243 12.75 13.28 -10.03
C TYR A 243 12.42 12.02 -9.22
N TRP A 244 12.16 10.88 -9.87
CA TRP A 244 11.80 9.66 -9.17
C TRP A 244 12.99 8.89 -8.60
N ARG A 245 14.23 9.16 -9.03
CA ARG A 245 15.44 8.46 -8.54
C ARG A 245 16.02 9.01 -7.23
N GLN A 246 15.27 9.86 -6.54
CA GLN A 246 15.69 10.49 -5.29
C GLN A 246 15.60 9.52 -4.09
N PRO A 247 16.53 9.58 -3.12
CA PRO A 247 16.57 8.67 -1.96
C PRO A 247 15.28 8.70 -1.11
N GLY A 248 14.57 9.83 -1.07
CA GLY A 248 13.30 9.95 -0.33
C GLY A 248 12.13 9.12 -0.89
N ILE A 249 12.22 8.68 -2.15
CA ILE A 249 11.11 8.01 -2.86
C ILE A 249 11.54 6.79 -3.68
N PHE A 250 12.82 6.42 -3.66
CA PHE A 250 13.36 5.30 -4.45
C PHE A 250 14.51 4.57 -3.73
N ALA A 251 14.22 3.92 -2.59
CA ALA A 251 15.23 3.17 -1.84
C ALA A 251 15.91 2.06 -2.64
N ARG A 252 15.24 1.50 -3.65
CA ARG A 252 15.81 0.47 -4.54
C ARG A 252 17.14 0.87 -5.15
N GLY A 253 17.32 2.17 -5.46
CA GLY A 253 18.57 2.71 -5.99
C GLY A 253 19.70 2.81 -4.96
N TYR A 254 19.42 2.64 -3.67
CA TYR A 254 20.32 2.97 -2.57
C TYR A 254 20.52 1.82 -1.55
N TYR A 255 19.93 0.64 -1.75
CA TYR A 255 20.09 -0.48 -0.80
C TYR A 255 21.55 -0.84 -0.49
N ASP A 256 22.51 -0.57 -1.38
CA ASP A 256 23.92 -0.83 -1.12
C ASP A 256 24.48 0.05 0.02
N VAL A 257 24.02 1.30 0.13
CA VAL A 257 24.43 2.23 1.20
C VAL A 257 23.59 2.12 2.47
N PHE A 258 22.48 1.37 2.46
CA PHE A 258 21.68 1.15 3.68
C PHE A 258 22.57 0.59 4.80
N PRO A 259 22.42 1.06 6.05
CA PRO A 259 23.10 0.47 7.19
C PRO A 259 22.77 -1.03 7.33
N ASP A 260 23.74 -1.83 7.76
CA ASP A 260 23.56 -3.26 8.02
C ASP A 260 22.96 -3.43 9.41
N VAL A 261 21.64 -3.28 9.50
CA VAL A 261 20.88 -3.31 10.75
C VAL A 261 19.65 -4.21 10.64
N PRO A 262 19.15 -4.78 11.76
CA PRO A 262 17.90 -5.53 11.74
C PRO A 262 16.74 -4.70 11.23
N SER A 263 15.90 -5.27 10.38
CA SER A 263 14.70 -4.61 9.86
C SER A 263 13.45 -5.49 9.98
N LEU A 264 12.33 -4.90 10.37
CA LEU A 264 11.03 -5.56 10.34
C LEU A 264 10.07 -4.75 9.46
N HIS A 265 9.46 -5.43 8.50
CA HIS A 265 8.53 -4.87 7.53
C HIS A 265 7.13 -5.43 7.79
N ILE A 266 6.18 -4.58 8.14
CA ILE A 266 4.76 -4.93 8.25
C ILE A 266 4.02 -4.31 7.08
N SER A 267 3.11 -5.06 6.46
CA SER A 267 2.14 -4.51 5.51
C SER A 267 0.85 -5.33 5.51
N SER A 268 -0.04 -5.07 4.57
CA SER A 268 -1.36 -5.72 4.50
C SER A 268 -1.78 -6.01 3.06
N TRP A 269 -2.61 -7.02 2.85
CA TRP A 269 -3.08 -7.41 1.51
C TRP A 269 -3.84 -6.30 0.78
N TYR A 270 -4.59 -5.48 1.54
CA TYR A 270 -5.33 -4.32 1.03
C TYR A 270 -4.61 -3.00 1.28
N ASP A 271 -3.28 -3.04 1.42
CA ASP A 271 -2.42 -1.87 1.55
C ASP A 271 -1.59 -1.64 0.27
N PRO A 272 -1.49 -0.40 -0.26
CA PRO A 272 -0.72 -0.13 -1.48
C PRO A 272 0.79 -0.32 -1.32
N TYR A 273 1.31 -0.48 -0.10
CA TYR A 273 2.73 -0.64 0.17
C TYR A 273 3.13 -2.11 0.40
N VAL A 274 2.25 -3.09 0.17
CA VAL A 274 2.62 -4.52 0.23
C VAL A 274 3.78 -4.85 -0.70
N ARG A 275 3.76 -4.36 -1.95
CA ARG A 275 4.86 -4.51 -2.92
C ARG A 275 6.18 -3.94 -2.39
N THR A 276 6.10 -2.80 -1.71
CA THR A 276 7.26 -2.16 -1.10
C THR A 276 7.81 -2.97 0.08
N ALA A 277 6.95 -3.45 0.96
CA ALA A 277 7.36 -4.23 2.13
C ALA A 277 8.01 -5.57 1.73
N THR A 278 7.42 -6.28 0.76
CA THR A 278 7.97 -7.55 0.26
C THR A 278 9.31 -7.33 -0.46
N GLU A 279 9.45 -6.28 -1.26
CA GLU A 279 10.70 -5.96 -1.94
C GLU A 279 11.82 -5.57 -0.95
N ASN A 280 11.55 -4.66 -0.01
CA ASN A 280 12.54 -4.27 1.00
C ASN A 280 13.03 -5.47 1.80
N PHE A 281 12.10 -6.32 2.28
CA PHE A 281 12.43 -7.53 3.01
C PHE A 281 13.38 -8.43 2.21
N ARG A 282 13.04 -8.70 0.94
CA ARG A 282 13.83 -9.56 0.05
C ARG A 282 15.21 -8.97 -0.24
N GLU A 283 15.27 -7.69 -0.60
CA GLU A 283 16.53 -7.06 -1.01
C GLU A 283 17.46 -6.79 0.18
N LEU A 284 16.94 -6.33 1.31
CA LEU A 284 17.75 -6.14 2.52
C LEU A 284 18.20 -7.49 3.09
N GLY A 285 17.32 -8.49 3.15
CA GLY A 285 17.70 -9.85 3.58
C GLY A 285 18.74 -10.52 2.68
N ARG A 286 18.83 -10.11 1.40
CA ARG A 286 19.86 -10.57 0.45
C ARG A 286 21.17 -9.78 0.54
N LYS A 287 21.08 -8.48 0.80
CA LYS A 287 22.23 -7.54 0.72
C LYS A 287 22.91 -7.27 2.06
N LYS A 288 22.24 -7.53 3.18
CA LYS A 288 22.71 -7.23 4.55
C LYS A 288 22.92 -8.52 5.34
N HIS A 289 23.80 -8.48 6.34
CA HIS A 289 24.02 -9.63 7.23
C HIS A 289 22.99 -9.68 8.35
N SER A 290 22.47 -8.52 8.75
CA SER A 290 21.43 -8.38 9.75
C SER A 290 20.10 -8.98 9.27
N PRO A 291 19.29 -9.54 10.18
CA PRO A 291 18.05 -10.19 9.81
C PRO A 291 16.99 -9.19 9.34
N ALA A 292 16.29 -9.55 8.28
CA ALA A 292 15.05 -8.91 7.84
C ALA A 292 13.85 -9.78 8.24
N TYR A 293 12.73 -9.15 8.61
CA TYR A 293 11.47 -9.82 8.96
C TYR A 293 10.30 -9.23 8.17
N LEU A 294 9.28 -10.05 7.91
CA LEU A 294 8.08 -9.68 7.16
C LEU A 294 6.82 -10.15 7.88
N VAL A 295 5.85 -9.25 8.05
CA VAL A 295 4.52 -9.54 8.58
C VAL A 295 3.44 -9.01 7.64
N LEU A 296 2.57 -9.88 7.15
CA LEU A 296 1.51 -9.53 6.19
C LEU A 296 0.14 -10.00 6.69
N GLY A 297 -0.77 -9.06 6.97
CA GLY A 297 -2.13 -9.36 7.42
C GLY A 297 -3.22 -8.98 6.41
N PRO A 298 -4.48 -9.36 6.61
CA PRO A 298 -5.59 -9.08 5.69
C PRO A 298 -6.23 -7.71 5.93
N TRP A 299 -5.44 -6.76 6.41
CA TRP A 299 -5.93 -5.45 6.87
C TRP A 299 -5.96 -4.41 5.76
N THR A 300 -6.62 -3.29 6.06
CA THR A 300 -6.37 -2.02 5.37
C THR A 300 -5.20 -1.28 6.03
N HIS A 301 -4.81 -0.15 5.44
CA HIS A 301 -3.62 0.62 5.85
C HIS A 301 -3.55 0.93 7.36
N GLY A 302 -2.56 0.34 8.05
CA GLY A 302 -2.35 0.49 9.50
C GLY A 302 -3.43 -0.18 10.37
N ALA A 303 -4.35 -0.95 9.78
CA ALA A 303 -5.57 -1.44 10.43
C ALA A 303 -5.45 -2.79 11.16
N ARG A 304 -4.29 -3.03 11.78
CA ARG A 304 -3.85 -4.38 12.24
C ARG A 304 -4.71 -5.02 13.32
N SER A 305 -5.50 -4.22 14.03
CA SER A 305 -6.37 -4.66 15.12
C SER A 305 -7.81 -4.91 14.67
N VAL A 306 -8.09 -4.79 13.37
CA VAL A 306 -9.42 -4.98 12.79
C VAL A 306 -9.47 -6.35 12.10
N SER A 307 -10.52 -7.14 12.39
CA SER A 307 -10.71 -8.46 11.79
C SER A 307 -11.23 -8.42 10.35
N TYR A 308 -11.70 -7.26 9.89
CA TYR A 308 -12.37 -7.10 8.60
C TYR A 308 -11.72 -6.01 7.75
N ALA A 309 -11.93 -6.10 6.43
CA ALA A 309 -11.65 -5.04 5.48
C ALA A 309 -12.84 -4.93 4.52
N GLY A 310 -13.45 -3.75 4.46
CA GLY A 310 -14.65 -3.54 3.63
C GLY A 310 -15.83 -4.43 4.05
N ASP A 311 -16.36 -5.17 3.08
CA ASP A 311 -17.53 -6.05 3.24
C ASP A 311 -17.17 -7.46 3.72
N VAL A 312 -15.91 -7.73 4.07
CA VAL A 312 -15.40 -9.07 4.39
C VAL A 312 -14.72 -9.10 5.75
N ASP A 313 -15.10 -10.08 6.58
CA ASP A 313 -14.50 -10.41 7.86
C ASP A 313 -13.58 -11.64 7.72
N PHE A 314 -12.37 -11.53 8.26
CA PHE A 314 -11.33 -12.56 8.25
C PHE A 314 -11.22 -13.31 9.59
N GLY A 315 -12.13 -13.03 10.52
CA GLY A 315 -12.24 -13.65 11.82
C GLY A 315 -11.34 -13.02 12.89
N PRO A 316 -11.57 -13.35 14.17
CA PRO A 316 -10.81 -12.78 15.28
C PRO A 316 -9.32 -13.17 15.26
N HIS A 317 -8.95 -14.20 14.51
CA HIS A 317 -7.55 -14.61 14.34
C HIS A 317 -6.77 -13.71 13.37
N ALA A 318 -7.45 -12.85 12.60
CA ALA A 318 -6.82 -11.95 11.66
C ALA A 318 -6.10 -10.78 12.32
N THR A 319 -6.47 -10.40 13.55
CA THR A 319 -5.86 -9.25 14.24
C THR A 319 -4.44 -9.57 14.68
N LEU A 320 -3.58 -8.54 14.72
CA LEU A 320 -2.28 -8.64 15.37
C LEU A 320 -2.46 -8.91 16.86
N ASP A 321 -3.32 -8.15 17.52
CA ASP A 321 -3.55 -8.23 18.97
C ASP A 321 -4.09 -9.61 19.36
N GLY A 322 -3.41 -10.25 20.31
CA GLY A 322 -3.74 -11.57 20.84
C GLY A 322 -3.37 -12.75 19.94
N ASN A 323 -2.96 -12.53 18.69
CA ASN A 323 -2.56 -13.61 17.78
C ASN A 323 -1.06 -13.58 17.42
N LEU A 324 -0.52 -12.40 17.09
CA LEU A 324 0.91 -12.24 16.79
C LEU A 324 1.72 -11.78 18.00
N ASP A 325 1.11 -10.95 18.85
CA ASP A 325 1.65 -10.47 20.12
C ASP A 325 0.48 -9.94 20.99
N ASP A 326 0.75 -9.53 22.23
CA ASP A 326 -0.28 -9.04 23.16
C ASP A 326 -0.97 -7.77 22.62
N ASP A 327 -0.16 -6.85 22.09
CA ASP A 327 -0.59 -5.69 21.33
C ASP A 327 0.57 -5.14 20.47
N TYR A 328 0.26 -4.17 19.60
CA TYR A 328 1.25 -3.60 18.69
C TYR A 328 2.44 -2.90 19.38
N ALA A 329 2.21 -2.26 20.53
CA ALA A 329 3.30 -1.62 21.27
C ALA A 329 4.23 -2.66 21.91
N THR A 330 3.66 -3.76 22.42
CA THR A 330 4.39 -4.90 22.97
C THR A 330 5.22 -5.59 21.90
N MET A 331 4.66 -5.79 20.70
CA MET A 331 5.39 -6.35 19.56
C MET A 331 6.61 -5.50 19.19
N ARG A 332 6.45 -4.18 19.07
CA ARG A 332 7.55 -3.25 18.78
C ARG A 332 8.64 -3.34 19.85
N LEU A 333 8.24 -3.28 21.13
CA LEU A 333 9.17 -3.31 22.25
C LEU A 333 9.95 -4.63 22.33
N ARG A 334 9.26 -5.77 22.23
CA ARG A 334 9.90 -7.12 22.22
C ARG A 334 10.85 -7.29 21.05
N TRP A 335 10.49 -6.77 19.87
CA TRP A 335 11.35 -6.81 18.71
C TRP A 335 12.62 -5.98 18.90
N PHE A 336 12.50 -4.75 19.42
CA PHE A 336 13.67 -3.93 19.74
C PHE A 336 14.55 -4.59 20.81
N ASP A 337 13.96 -5.13 21.86
CA ASP A 337 14.69 -5.84 22.92
C ASP A 337 15.52 -6.99 22.34
N ALA A 338 14.91 -7.85 21.52
CA ALA A 338 15.58 -8.99 20.90
C ALA A 338 16.80 -8.62 20.03
N HIS A 339 16.87 -7.39 19.51
CA HIS A 339 17.94 -6.94 18.62
C HIS A 339 18.91 -5.92 19.22
N LEU A 340 18.49 -5.16 20.24
CA LEU A 340 19.27 -4.06 20.81
C LEU A 340 19.76 -4.37 22.24
N LYS A 341 19.27 -5.45 22.87
CA LYS A 341 19.64 -5.91 24.22
C LYS A 341 20.16 -7.36 24.19
N PRO A 342 21.49 -7.56 24.17
CA PRO A 342 22.11 -8.89 24.10
C PRO A 342 21.67 -9.85 25.22
N GLU A 343 21.27 -9.33 26.38
CA GLU A 343 20.85 -10.10 27.55
C GLU A 343 19.43 -10.68 27.47
N THR A 344 18.60 -10.24 26.52
CA THR A 344 17.25 -10.80 26.34
C THR A 344 17.31 -12.04 25.45
N LEU A 345 17.41 -13.22 26.07
CA LEU A 345 17.27 -14.51 25.38
C LEU A 345 15.82 -14.68 24.89
N VAL A 346 15.56 -14.34 23.63
CA VAL A 346 14.30 -14.63 22.95
C VAL A 346 14.60 -15.50 21.73
N THR A 347 13.84 -16.56 21.53
CA THR A 347 13.83 -17.29 20.26
C THR A 347 13.41 -16.32 19.16
N ALA A 348 14.28 -16.08 18.17
CA ALA A 348 13.96 -15.18 17.07
C ALA A 348 12.63 -15.58 16.40
N PRO A 349 11.73 -14.63 16.08
CA PRO A 349 10.51 -14.96 15.37
C PRO A 349 10.84 -15.51 13.98
N PRO A 350 9.94 -16.29 13.35
CA PRO A 350 10.12 -16.73 11.97
C PRO A 350 10.29 -15.52 11.04
N PRO A 351 11.15 -15.62 10.00
CA PRO A 351 11.43 -14.50 9.08
C PRO A 351 10.16 -13.93 8.43
N VAL A 352 9.22 -14.80 8.05
CA VAL A 352 7.95 -14.40 7.46
C VAL A 352 6.80 -14.93 8.29
N ARG A 353 5.85 -14.04 8.62
CA ARG A 353 4.52 -14.38 9.13
C ARG A 353 3.49 -13.75 8.20
N TYR A 354 2.56 -14.53 7.69
CA TYR A 354 1.55 -14.01 6.77
C TYR A 354 0.19 -14.63 7.08
N PHE A 355 -0.88 -13.88 6.86
CA PHE A 355 -2.23 -14.38 7.05
C PHE A 355 -2.75 -14.94 5.73
N LEU A 356 -2.99 -16.25 5.68
CA LEU A 356 -3.67 -16.91 4.57
C LEU A 356 -5.17 -16.69 4.75
N MET A 357 -5.75 -15.83 3.92
CA MET A 357 -7.21 -15.58 3.90
C MET A 357 -7.96 -16.84 3.44
N GLY A 358 -9.22 -17.02 3.86
CA GLY A 358 -10.10 -18.10 3.40
C GLY A 358 -10.31 -19.23 4.41
N GLY A 359 -11.26 -20.12 4.13
CA GLY A 359 -11.64 -21.23 5.03
C GLY A 359 -12.75 -20.89 6.04
N GLY A 360 -13.30 -19.68 6.00
CA GLY A 360 -14.51 -19.30 6.72
C GLY A 360 -15.78 -19.92 6.14
N SER A 361 -16.92 -19.62 6.76
CA SER A 361 -18.20 -20.27 6.40
C SER A 361 -18.81 -19.79 5.08
N GLY A 362 -18.36 -18.65 4.54
CA GLY A 362 -18.98 -18.00 3.38
C GLY A 362 -20.39 -17.45 3.66
N ARG A 363 -20.78 -17.38 4.93
CA ARG A 363 -22.07 -16.84 5.41
C ARG A 363 -21.92 -15.38 5.81
N ARG A 364 -23.05 -14.71 6.02
CA ARG A 364 -23.08 -13.33 6.50
C ARG A 364 -22.92 -13.28 8.02
N THR A 365 -21.99 -12.48 8.52
CA THR A 365 -21.82 -12.21 9.96
C THR A 365 -22.98 -11.36 10.51
N ALA A 366 -23.05 -11.22 11.83
CA ALA A 366 -24.06 -10.37 12.48
C ALA A 366 -23.94 -8.89 12.04
N GLU A 367 -22.74 -8.45 11.71
CA GLU A 367 -22.42 -7.09 11.24
C GLU A 367 -22.65 -6.91 9.73
N GLY A 368 -23.13 -7.95 9.03
CA GLY A 368 -23.48 -7.90 7.62
C GLY A 368 -22.34 -8.19 6.64
N ARG A 369 -21.17 -8.62 7.12
CA ARG A 369 -19.99 -8.92 6.29
C ARG A 369 -19.95 -10.38 5.87
N LEU A 370 -19.22 -10.69 4.82
CA LEU A 370 -18.90 -12.07 4.45
C LEU A 370 -17.89 -12.65 5.45
N ASP A 371 -18.20 -13.79 6.06
CA ASP A 371 -17.24 -14.57 6.85
C ASP A 371 -16.31 -15.35 5.91
N HIS A 372 -15.16 -14.76 5.59
CA HIS A 372 -14.13 -15.37 4.75
C HIS A 372 -13.10 -16.15 5.56
N GLY A 373 -12.85 -15.74 6.81
CA GLY A 373 -11.91 -16.40 7.71
C GLY A 373 -10.45 -16.36 7.25
N GLY A 374 -9.65 -17.22 7.85
CA GLY A 374 -8.23 -17.38 7.53
C GLY A 374 -7.40 -17.81 8.73
N ARG A 375 -6.08 -17.91 8.53
CA ARG A 375 -5.13 -18.31 9.58
C ARG A 375 -3.75 -17.71 9.34
N TRP A 376 -3.00 -17.53 10.43
CA TRP A 376 -1.58 -17.20 10.36
C TRP A 376 -0.74 -18.40 9.90
N CYS A 377 0.19 -18.13 9.01
CA CYS A 377 1.19 -19.04 8.47
C CYS A 377 2.59 -18.44 8.67
N THR A 378 3.60 -19.28 8.56
CA THR A 378 5.01 -18.90 8.67
C THR A 378 5.79 -19.43 7.48
N ALA A 379 6.79 -18.69 7.00
CA ALA A 379 7.70 -19.14 5.95
C ALA A 379 9.14 -18.65 6.21
N ALA A 380 10.11 -19.31 5.59
CA ALA A 380 11.52 -18.92 5.66
C ALA A 380 11.85 -17.72 4.73
N SER A 381 11.10 -17.59 3.64
CA SER A 381 11.25 -16.51 2.66
C SER A 381 9.89 -16.10 2.09
N TRP A 382 9.89 -15.01 1.32
CA TRP A 382 8.70 -14.55 0.60
C TRP A 382 9.04 -14.30 -0.87
N PRO A 383 8.25 -14.84 -1.82
CA PRO A 383 7.17 -15.82 -1.62
C PRO A 383 7.67 -17.11 -0.94
N PRO A 384 6.78 -17.92 -0.32
CA PRO A 384 7.19 -19.20 0.28
C PRO A 384 7.94 -20.08 -0.73
N GLU A 385 9.03 -20.72 -0.32
CA GLU A 385 9.93 -21.48 -1.23
C GLU A 385 9.24 -22.66 -1.89
N GLU A 386 8.27 -23.23 -1.20
CA GLU A 386 7.44 -24.32 -1.67
C GLU A 386 6.40 -23.89 -2.71
N ALA A 387 6.20 -22.59 -2.93
CA ALA A 387 5.22 -22.08 -3.88
C ALA A 387 5.63 -22.41 -5.32
N MET A 388 4.67 -22.91 -6.10
CA MET A 388 4.82 -23.27 -7.51
C MET A 388 3.99 -22.34 -8.40
N ASN A 389 4.40 -22.14 -9.64
CA ASN A 389 3.60 -21.35 -10.58
C ASN A 389 2.44 -22.17 -11.14
N LEU A 390 1.23 -21.64 -11.01
CA LEU A 390 0.04 -22.07 -11.74
C LEU A 390 -0.22 -21.06 -12.88
N ASP A 391 -0.08 -21.54 -14.12
CA ASP A 391 -0.34 -20.76 -15.33
C ASP A 391 -1.73 -21.10 -15.90
N LEU A 392 -2.60 -20.09 -16.01
CA LEU A 392 -3.94 -20.21 -16.57
C LEU A 392 -4.07 -19.31 -17.81
N GLU A 393 -4.35 -19.91 -18.96
CA GLU A 393 -4.64 -19.19 -20.20
C GLU A 393 -6.03 -18.55 -20.15
N LEU A 394 -6.13 -17.33 -20.67
CA LEU A 394 -7.41 -16.64 -20.89
C LEU A 394 -8.01 -17.17 -22.20
N ARG A 395 -9.28 -17.59 -22.18
CA ARG A 395 -9.97 -18.18 -23.34
C ARG A 395 -11.15 -17.35 -23.82
N ALA A 396 -11.48 -17.52 -25.10
CA ALA A 396 -12.56 -16.79 -25.77
C ALA A 396 -13.96 -17.00 -25.18
N ASP A 397 -14.20 -18.13 -24.50
CA ASP A 397 -15.45 -18.44 -23.82
C ASP A 397 -15.52 -17.88 -22.39
N GLY A 398 -14.51 -17.11 -21.96
CA GLY A 398 -14.39 -16.59 -20.60
C GLY A 398 -13.84 -17.61 -19.59
N THR A 399 -13.28 -18.74 -20.04
CA THR A 399 -12.66 -19.72 -19.14
C THR A 399 -11.19 -19.36 -18.85
N LEU A 400 -10.77 -19.52 -17.59
CA LEU A 400 -9.36 -19.68 -17.20
C LEU A 400 -9.04 -21.16 -17.13
N ALA A 401 -8.01 -21.60 -17.85
CA ALA A 401 -7.70 -23.02 -17.97
C ALA A 401 -6.21 -23.26 -18.21
N GLU A 402 -5.75 -24.45 -17.82
CA GLU A 402 -4.37 -24.87 -18.03
C GLU A 402 -4.04 -25.00 -19.52
N ARG A 403 -2.76 -24.86 -19.87
CA ARG A 403 -2.30 -24.82 -21.28
C ARG A 403 -2.65 -26.08 -22.07
N ASP A 404 -2.63 -27.23 -21.41
CA ASP A 404 -2.81 -28.53 -22.07
C ASP A 404 -4.29 -28.86 -22.32
N ALA A 405 -5.23 -28.10 -21.74
CA ALA A 405 -6.65 -28.32 -21.97
C ALA A 405 -7.06 -27.88 -23.39
N PRO A 406 -8.00 -28.57 -24.06
CA PRO A 406 -8.40 -28.28 -25.44
C PRO A 406 -8.81 -26.82 -25.66
N ARG A 407 -8.35 -26.22 -26.77
CA ARG A 407 -8.60 -24.81 -27.12
C ARG A 407 -9.59 -24.68 -28.28
N PRO A 408 -10.62 -23.80 -28.18
CA PRO A 408 -11.42 -23.39 -29.33
C PRO A 408 -10.56 -22.65 -30.37
N ALA A 409 -10.79 -22.89 -31.66
CA ALA A 409 -9.97 -22.27 -32.72
C ALA A 409 -10.24 -20.76 -32.90
N GLU A 410 -11.45 -20.29 -32.60
CA GLU A 410 -11.89 -18.90 -32.75
C GLU A 410 -12.95 -18.55 -31.69
N PRO A 411 -13.14 -17.27 -31.33
CA PRO A 411 -12.35 -16.12 -31.76
C PRO A 411 -10.97 -16.08 -31.11
N THR A 412 -9.97 -15.55 -31.82
CA THR A 412 -8.59 -15.40 -31.32
C THR A 412 -8.36 -14.16 -30.43
N PHE A 413 -9.35 -13.27 -30.32
CA PHE A 413 -9.34 -12.12 -29.41
C PHE A 413 -10.75 -11.77 -28.94
N LEU A 414 -10.84 -11.06 -27.82
CA LEU A 414 -12.04 -10.36 -27.36
C LEU A 414 -11.80 -8.85 -27.45
N GLU A 415 -12.83 -8.09 -27.83
CA GLU A 415 -12.73 -6.64 -28.00
C GLU A 415 -13.84 -5.89 -27.25
N TYR A 416 -13.51 -4.68 -26.80
CA TYR A 416 -14.41 -3.78 -26.08
C TYR A 416 -14.02 -2.33 -26.32
N ASP A 417 -14.97 -1.42 -26.15
CA ASP A 417 -14.73 0.02 -26.20
C ASP A 417 -14.47 0.56 -24.79
N PHE A 418 -13.34 1.26 -24.62
CA PHE A 418 -13.05 2.05 -23.44
C PHE A 418 -13.34 3.53 -23.73
N ASP A 419 -14.37 4.09 -23.08
CA ASP A 419 -14.63 5.54 -23.06
C ASP A 419 -14.08 6.14 -21.76
N PRO A 420 -13.06 7.02 -21.81
CA PRO A 420 -12.54 7.73 -20.64
C PRO A 420 -13.58 8.61 -19.91
N ARG A 421 -14.80 8.77 -20.43
CA ARG A 421 -15.93 9.46 -19.77
C ARG A 421 -16.81 8.54 -18.90
N ASP A 422 -16.71 7.23 -19.08
CA ASP A 422 -17.41 6.21 -18.28
C ASP A 422 -16.39 5.15 -17.82
N PRO A 423 -15.40 5.53 -16.97
CA PRO A 423 -14.42 4.58 -16.47
C PRO A 423 -15.05 3.59 -15.49
N VAL A 424 -14.49 2.37 -15.42
CA VAL A 424 -14.87 1.37 -14.42
C VAL A 424 -14.61 1.92 -13.01
N PRO A 425 -15.63 1.92 -12.12
CA PRO A 425 -15.48 2.47 -10.78
C PRO A 425 -14.58 1.59 -9.91
N THR A 426 -13.80 2.22 -9.04
CA THR A 426 -13.03 1.55 -7.99
C THR A 426 -13.95 1.02 -6.91
N ILE A 427 -13.84 -0.28 -6.64
CA ILE A 427 -14.54 -0.96 -5.55
C ILE A 427 -13.49 -1.68 -4.70
N GLY A 428 -13.07 -1.04 -3.61
CA GLY A 428 -12.06 -1.59 -2.70
C GLY A 428 -10.65 -1.59 -3.27
N GLY A 429 -9.91 -2.64 -2.92
CA GLY A 429 -8.52 -2.86 -3.33
C GLY A 429 -7.53 -2.17 -2.42
N GLN A 430 -6.32 -1.98 -2.91
CA GLN A 430 -5.19 -1.47 -2.15
C GLN A 430 -5.15 0.05 -2.14
N VAL A 431 -6.08 0.64 -1.40
CA VAL A 431 -6.25 2.09 -1.29
C VAL A 431 -6.03 2.53 0.14
N THR A 432 -5.29 3.63 0.32
CA THR A 432 -5.12 4.32 1.60
C THR A 432 -5.38 5.80 1.43
N SER A 433 -5.84 6.48 2.48
CA SER A 433 -6.09 7.94 2.45
C SER A 433 -7.05 8.38 1.34
N GLY A 434 -7.88 7.47 0.82
CA GLY A 434 -8.77 7.72 -0.31
C GLY A 434 -10.12 8.34 0.05
N GLU A 435 -10.49 8.29 1.33
CA GLU A 435 -11.71 8.90 1.84
C GLU A 435 -11.76 10.41 1.56
N PRO A 436 -12.95 10.99 1.34
CA PRO A 436 -14.27 10.35 1.25
C PRO A 436 -14.59 9.79 -0.16
N VAL A 437 -13.63 9.76 -1.07
CA VAL A 437 -13.89 9.50 -2.51
C VAL A 437 -13.75 8.03 -2.86
N MET A 438 -12.85 7.31 -2.19
CA MET A 438 -12.57 5.90 -2.42
C MET A 438 -12.08 5.21 -1.15
N SER A 439 -12.53 3.98 -0.95
CA SER A 439 -12.20 3.16 0.22
C SER A 439 -11.37 1.94 -0.20
N GLY A 440 -10.40 1.55 0.63
CA GLY A 440 -9.63 0.31 0.44
C GLY A 440 -10.24 -0.86 1.18
N GLY A 441 -9.92 -2.08 0.76
CA GLY A 441 -10.37 -3.32 1.41
C GLY A 441 -10.91 -4.38 0.46
N ALA A 442 -11.46 -5.44 1.05
CA ALA A 442 -12.15 -6.51 0.36
C ALA A 442 -13.63 -6.16 0.23
N TYR A 443 -14.14 -6.16 -1.00
CA TYR A 443 -15.52 -5.78 -1.28
C TYR A 443 -16.12 -6.73 -2.30
N HIS A 444 -17.43 -6.88 -2.21
CA HIS A 444 -18.18 -7.49 -3.28
C HIS A 444 -18.03 -6.62 -4.55
N GLN A 445 -17.66 -7.21 -5.68
CA GLN A 445 -17.51 -6.52 -6.97
C GLN A 445 -18.85 -6.14 -7.63
N ARG A 446 -19.78 -5.70 -6.79
CA ARG A 446 -21.05 -5.10 -7.17
C ARG A 446 -21.12 -3.71 -6.51
N PRO A 447 -21.10 -2.63 -7.30
CA PRO A 447 -21.16 -1.29 -6.75
C PRO A 447 -22.51 -1.00 -6.09
N ASP A 448 -22.53 0.04 -5.28
CA ASP A 448 -23.70 0.67 -4.68
C ASP A 448 -23.39 2.17 -4.49
N GLU A 449 -24.21 2.89 -3.75
CA GLU A 449 -24.08 4.33 -3.50
C GLU A 449 -22.78 4.74 -2.78
N ARG A 450 -22.05 3.81 -2.15
CA ARG A 450 -20.79 4.08 -1.45
C ARG A 450 -19.65 4.37 -2.42
N PHE A 451 -19.74 3.91 -3.67
CA PHE A 451 -18.61 3.96 -4.61
C PHE A 451 -18.75 5.11 -5.60
N PHE A 452 -17.72 5.94 -5.65
CA PHE A 452 -17.65 7.05 -6.58
C PHE A 452 -17.73 6.58 -8.04
N GLY A 453 -18.51 7.30 -8.86
CA GLY A 453 -18.71 6.96 -10.27
C GLY A 453 -19.73 5.84 -10.52
N ALA A 454 -20.24 5.19 -9.48
CA ALA A 454 -21.33 4.22 -9.63
C ALA A 454 -22.70 4.91 -9.68
N HIS A 455 -23.59 4.39 -10.52
CA HIS A 455 -24.96 4.89 -10.66
C HIS A 455 -25.98 3.73 -10.70
N PRO A 456 -27.23 3.96 -10.24
CA PRO A 456 -28.31 3.00 -10.40
C PRO A 456 -28.45 2.56 -11.87
N PRO A 457 -28.73 1.28 -12.16
CA PRO A 457 -29.26 0.26 -11.26
C PRO A 457 -28.22 -0.60 -10.50
N PHE A 458 -26.95 -0.19 -10.39
CA PHE A 458 -25.93 -0.89 -9.58
C PHE A 458 -25.80 -2.39 -9.89
N LEU A 459 -25.56 -2.69 -11.17
CA LEU A 459 -25.28 -4.05 -11.62
C LEU A 459 -23.83 -4.45 -11.29
N PRO A 460 -23.54 -5.75 -11.10
CA PRO A 460 -22.18 -6.25 -10.89
C PRO A 460 -21.19 -5.77 -11.96
N LEU A 461 -19.92 -5.60 -11.62
CA LEU A 461 -18.93 -5.08 -12.59
C LEU A 461 -18.77 -5.99 -13.82
N GLU A 462 -18.98 -7.31 -13.69
CA GLU A 462 -19.01 -8.23 -14.85
C GLU A 462 -20.08 -7.90 -15.90
N SER A 463 -21.11 -7.14 -15.55
CA SER A 463 -22.15 -6.79 -16.52
C SER A 463 -21.75 -5.63 -17.43
N ARG A 464 -20.64 -4.93 -17.11
CA ARG A 464 -20.17 -3.83 -17.94
C ARG A 464 -19.55 -4.37 -19.23
N PRO A 465 -19.82 -3.75 -20.38
CA PRO A 465 -19.28 -4.20 -21.67
C PRO A 465 -17.76 -3.99 -21.81
N ASP A 466 -17.17 -3.12 -20.98
CA ASP A 466 -15.74 -2.83 -20.94
C ASP A 466 -14.97 -3.62 -19.86
N VAL A 467 -15.59 -4.65 -19.30
CA VAL A 467 -14.98 -5.59 -18.34
C VAL A 467 -15.02 -7.00 -18.93
N LEU A 468 -13.87 -7.50 -19.37
CA LEU A 468 -13.73 -8.88 -19.81
C LEU A 468 -13.53 -9.79 -18.59
N VAL A 469 -14.32 -10.85 -18.49
CA VAL A 469 -14.32 -11.78 -17.36
C VAL A 469 -13.75 -13.13 -17.80
N PHE A 470 -12.72 -13.58 -17.09
CA PHE A 470 -12.15 -14.92 -17.25
C PHE A 470 -12.19 -15.66 -15.92
N GLN A 471 -12.72 -16.87 -15.87
CA GLN A 471 -12.80 -17.63 -14.61
C GLN A 471 -12.68 -19.13 -14.79
N THR A 472 -12.20 -19.81 -13.77
CA THR A 472 -12.19 -21.29 -13.75
C THR A 472 -13.62 -21.84 -13.66
N PRO A 473 -13.85 -23.12 -14.00
CA PRO A 473 -14.94 -23.89 -13.42
C PRO A 473 -14.92 -23.81 -11.88
N PRO A 474 -16.01 -24.18 -11.17
CA PRO A 474 -15.95 -24.36 -9.73
C PRO A 474 -14.79 -25.30 -9.41
N LEU A 475 -13.92 -24.88 -8.52
CA LEU A 475 -12.71 -25.64 -8.21
C LEU A 475 -13.12 -26.99 -7.63
N PRO A 476 -12.58 -28.11 -8.12
CA PRO A 476 -12.91 -29.42 -7.59
C PRO A 476 -12.35 -29.63 -6.18
N HIS A 477 -11.40 -28.77 -5.77
CA HIS A 477 -10.65 -28.93 -4.54
C HIS A 477 -9.97 -27.60 -4.16
N ASP A 478 -9.54 -27.45 -2.91
CA ASP A 478 -8.95 -26.20 -2.43
C ASP A 478 -7.60 -25.89 -3.09
N ILE A 479 -7.38 -24.60 -3.38
CA ILE A 479 -6.13 -24.04 -3.93
C ILE A 479 -5.68 -22.85 -3.07
N ALA A 480 -4.51 -22.97 -2.46
CA ALA A 480 -3.89 -21.89 -1.69
C ALA A 480 -2.92 -21.11 -2.58
N VAL A 481 -3.16 -19.81 -2.74
CA VAL A 481 -2.25 -18.87 -3.41
C VAL A 481 -1.53 -18.05 -2.34
N ALA A 482 -0.21 -17.88 -2.46
CA ALA A 482 0.59 -17.01 -1.61
C ALA A 482 1.81 -16.48 -2.38
N GLY A 483 1.78 -15.20 -2.77
CA GLY A 483 2.86 -14.57 -3.54
C GLY A 483 2.37 -13.55 -4.58
N PRO A 484 3.23 -13.21 -5.55
CA PRO A 484 2.93 -12.24 -6.60
C PRO A 484 1.84 -12.74 -7.54
N VAL A 485 1.09 -11.80 -8.11
CA VAL A 485 0.08 -12.05 -9.15
C VAL A 485 0.52 -11.35 -10.42
N THR A 486 0.79 -12.12 -11.47
CA THR A 486 1.29 -11.59 -12.75
C THR A 486 0.34 -11.97 -13.87
N VAL A 487 -0.04 -10.99 -14.69
CA VAL A 487 -0.87 -11.24 -15.87
C VAL A 487 -0.11 -10.77 -17.10
N ARG A 488 0.18 -11.71 -18.00
CA ARG A 488 0.70 -11.38 -19.33
C ARG A 488 -0.47 -11.29 -20.29
N LEU A 489 -0.55 -10.21 -21.03
CA LEU A 489 -1.60 -9.98 -22.01
C LEU A 489 -0.97 -9.69 -23.38
N ALA A 490 -1.47 -10.35 -24.41
CA ALA A 490 -1.29 -9.88 -25.78
C ALA A 490 -2.46 -8.93 -26.09
N VAL A 491 -2.16 -7.66 -26.39
CA VAL A 491 -3.15 -6.59 -26.52
C VAL A 491 -2.97 -5.79 -27.79
N SER A 492 -4.04 -5.19 -28.30
CA SER A 492 -3.97 -4.14 -29.34
C SER A 492 -5.02 -3.08 -29.06
N SER A 493 -4.77 -1.84 -29.49
CA SER A 493 -5.72 -0.73 -29.35
C SER A 493 -5.88 0.02 -30.67
N SER A 494 -7.04 0.63 -30.87
CA SER A 494 -7.24 1.65 -31.92
C SER A 494 -6.59 3.01 -31.57
N ALA A 495 -6.21 3.22 -30.30
CA ALA A 495 -5.58 4.44 -29.81
C ALA A 495 -4.05 4.33 -29.81
N VAL A 496 -3.40 5.51 -29.71
CA VAL A 496 -1.94 5.63 -29.59
C VAL A 496 -1.44 5.41 -28.15
N ASP A 497 -2.35 5.36 -27.19
CA ASP A 497 -2.12 4.96 -25.81
C ASP A 497 -3.45 4.53 -25.18
N THR A 498 -3.39 3.71 -24.13
CA THR A 498 -4.52 3.30 -23.28
C THR A 498 -3.93 2.66 -22.02
N ASP A 499 -4.76 2.38 -21.02
CA ASP A 499 -4.38 1.54 -19.89
C ASP A 499 -4.98 0.13 -20.07
N PHE A 500 -4.37 -0.88 -19.44
CA PHE A 500 -5.00 -2.18 -19.17
C PHE A 500 -4.95 -2.45 -17.66
N THR A 501 -6.09 -2.79 -17.08
CA THR A 501 -6.25 -3.16 -15.67
C THR A 501 -6.54 -4.64 -15.54
N VAL A 502 -6.09 -5.23 -14.43
CA VAL A 502 -6.40 -6.60 -14.04
C VAL A 502 -6.84 -6.65 -12.59
N LYS A 503 -7.82 -7.49 -12.27
CA LYS A 503 -8.29 -7.70 -10.89
C LYS A 503 -8.49 -9.18 -10.63
N LEU A 504 -7.79 -9.71 -9.63
CA LEU A 504 -7.95 -11.08 -9.16
C LEU A 504 -9.08 -11.12 -8.13
N ILE A 505 -10.00 -12.07 -8.31
CA ILE A 505 -11.23 -12.19 -7.56
C ILE A 505 -11.41 -13.65 -7.11
N ASP A 506 -11.79 -13.82 -5.84
CA ASP A 506 -12.33 -15.07 -5.31
C ASP A 506 -13.86 -15.04 -5.42
N VAL A 507 -14.42 -15.92 -6.26
CA VAL A 507 -15.88 -16.01 -6.44
C VAL A 507 -16.41 -17.12 -5.54
N HIS A 508 -17.05 -16.71 -4.46
CA HIS A 508 -17.78 -17.61 -3.58
C HIS A 508 -19.04 -18.12 -4.27
N PRO A 509 -19.40 -19.41 -4.10
CA PRO A 509 -20.62 -19.97 -4.66
C PRO A 509 -21.88 -19.35 -4.03
N PRO A 510 -23.04 -19.45 -4.67
CA PRO A 510 -24.31 -19.04 -4.10
C PRO A 510 -24.60 -19.69 -2.74
N THR A 511 -25.04 -18.88 -1.78
CA THR A 511 -25.52 -19.31 -0.46
C THR A 511 -26.89 -18.69 -0.17
N ALA A 512 -27.52 -19.06 0.94
CA ALA A 512 -28.78 -18.42 1.35
C ALA A 512 -28.60 -16.92 1.67
N ASP A 513 -27.41 -16.49 2.13
CA ASP A 513 -27.13 -15.09 2.45
C ASP A 513 -26.67 -14.28 1.23
N TYR A 514 -26.10 -14.99 0.23
CA TYR A 514 -25.59 -14.45 -1.02
C TYR A 514 -26.07 -15.31 -2.19
N PRO A 515 -27.34 -15.19 -2.61
CA PRO A 515 -27.95 -16.09 -3.61
C PRO A 515 -27.37 -15.97 -5.03
N GLN A 516 -26.60 -14.92 -5.31
CA GLN A 516 -25.86 -14.73 -6.56
C GLN A 516 -24.37 -15.10 -6.42
N GLY A 517 -23.95 -15.61 -5.26
CA GLY A 517 -22.55 -15.70 -4.88
C GLY A 517 -22.00 -14.37 -4.37
N PHE A 518 -20.69 -14.34 -4.10
CA PHE A 518 -19.96 -13.15 -3.67
C PHE A 518 -18.62 -13.11 -4.41
N ALA A 519 -18.42 -12.08 -5.24
CA ALA A 519 -17.17 -11.82 -5.93
C ALA A 519 -16.26 -10.91 -5.08
N MET A 520 -15.33 -11.49 -4.31
CA MET A 520 -14.40 -10.74 -3.45
C MET A 520 -13.13 -10.37 -4.21
N ASN A 521 -12.80 -9.08 -4.33
CA ASN A 521 -11.48 -8.69 -4.87
C ASN A 521 -10.35 -9.08 -3.90
N LEU A 522 -9.25 -9.57 -4.44
CA LEU A 522 -8.03 -9.89 -3.71
C LEU A 522 -6.94 -8.84 -3.94
N THR A 523 -6.67 -8.53 -5.20
CA THR A 523 -5.64 -7.57 -5.62
C THR A 523 -5.94 -7.07 -7.04
N ASP A 524 -5.41 -5.91 -7.40
CA ASP A 524 -5.56 -5.35 -8.73
C ASP A 524 -4.31 -4.56 -9.15
N GLY A 525 -4.08 -4.56 -10.47
CA GLY A 525 -2.94 -3.92 -11.12
C GLY A 525 -3.38 -3.14 -12.35
N ILE A 526 -2.53 -2.23 -12.80
CA ILE A 526 -2.71 -1.42 -14.00
C ILE A 526 -1.39 -1.29 -14.73
N LEU A 527 -1.42 -1.18 -16.06
CA LEU A 527 -0.29 -0.74 -16.87
C LEU A 527 -0.78 0.27 -17.91
N ARG A 528 -0.13 1.44 -17.94
CA ARG A 528 -0.29 2.43 -19.01
C ARG A 528 0.63 2.09 -20.18
N CYS A 529 0.04 1.82 -21.35
CA CYS A 529 0.71 1.16 -22.47
C CYS A 529 1.92 1.92 -23.05
N ARG A 530 1.96 3.25 -22.93
CA ARG A 530 3.15 4.01 -23.32
C ARG A 530 4.40 3.58 -22.55
N TYR A 531 4.25 3.01 -21.36
CA TYR A 531 5.36 2.55 -20.52
C TYR A 531 5.62 1.04 -20.57
N ARG A 532 4.97 0.30 -21.48
CA ARG A 532 5.05 -1.17 -21.57
C ARG A 532 6.49 -1.71 -21.62
N ASP A 533 7.40 -0.98 -22.26
CA ASP A 533 8.80 -1.39 -22.47
C ASP A 533 9.76 -0.66 -21.51
N SER A 534 9.39 0.54 -21.05
CA SER A 534 10.20 1.36 -20.15
C SER A 534 9.38 2.47 -19.52
N PHE A 535 9.47 2.59 -18.19
CA PHE A 535 8.95 3.76 -17.47
C PHE A 535 9.75 5.05 -17.73
N ALA A 536 11.02 4.93 -18.14
CA ALA A 536 11.91 6.07 -18.40
C ALA A 536 11.86 6.55 -19.86
N HIS A 537 11.49 5.68 -20.79
CA HIS A 537 11.45 5.96 -22.23
C HIS A 537 10.09 5.55 -22.81
N PRO A 538 9.02 6.33 -22.57
CA PRO A 538 7.70 5.99 -23.08
C PRO A 538 7.66 6.01 -24.61
N ALA A 539 6.93 5.06 -25.18
CA ALA A 539 6.71 4.97 -26.63
C ALA A 539 5.21 4.77 -26.92
N PRO A 540 4.61 5.52 -27.86
CA PRO A 540 3.21 5.32 -28.21
C PRO A 540 2.97 3.92 -28.77
N LEU A 541 1.72 3.48 -28.70
CA LEU A 541 1.22 2.35 -29.48
C LEU A 541 1.04 2.75 -30.93
N THR A 542 1.23 1.78 -31.83
CA THR A 542 0.76 1.87 -33.21
C THR A 542 -0.65 1.28 -33.25
N PRO A 543 -1.68 2.04 -33.65
CA PRO A 543 -3.05 1.54 -33.74
C PRO A 543 -3.17 0.23 -34.52
N GLY A 544 -3.85 -0.76 -33.94
CA GLY A 544 -4.06 -2.09 -34.50
C GLY A 544 -2.87 -3.06 -34.37
N GLN A 545 -1.68 -2.59 -33.97
CA GLN A 545 -0.54 -3.47 -33.70
C GLN A 545 -0.76 -4.22 -32.38
N THR A 546 -0.42 -5.52 -32.37
CA THR A 546 -0.40 -6.33 -31.16
C THR A 546 0.91 -6.15 -30.39
N TYR A 547 0.79 -6.00 -29.07
CA TYR A 547 1.88 -5.88 -28.11
C TYR A 547 1.71 -6.93 -27.02
N GLU A 548 2.82 -7.47 -26.52
CA GLU A 548 2.81 -8.24 -25.27
C GLU A 548 3.13 -7.31 -24.11
N ILE A 549 2.28 -7.33 -23.09
CA ILE A 549 2.44 -6.52 -21.88
C ILE A 549 2.36 -7.41 -20.64
N THR A 550 2.97 -6.95 -19.55
CA THR A 550 2.83 -7.58 -18.24
C THR A 550 2.19 -6.58 -17.29
N VAL A 551 1.01 -6.95 -16.76
CA VAL A 551 0.34 -6.20 -15.69
C VAL A 551 0.61 -6.94 -14.38
N GLU A 552 1.34 -6.29 -13.48
CA GLU A 552 1.63 -6.81 -12.15
C GLU A 552 0.58 -6.29 -11.17
N ALA A 553 -0.02 -7.20 -10.39
CA ALA A 553 -0.84 -6.85 -9.24
C ALA A 553 -0.07 -7.18 -7.97
N PRO A 554 -0.15 -6.36 -6.90
CA PRO A 554 0.64 -6.62 -5.70
C PRO A 554 0.24 -7.93 -5.00
N ASP A 555 1.19 -8.49 -4.26
CA ASP A 555 1.12 -9.82 -3.64
C ASP A 555 -0.12 -10.02 -2.76
N THR A 556 -0.61 -11.27 -2.71
CA THR A 556 -1.73 -11.68 -1.87
C THR A 556 -1.53 -13.09 -1.30
N ALA A 557 -2.32 -13.47 -0.30
CA ALA A 557 -2.42 -14.85 0.18
C ALA A 557 -3.88 -15.25 0.44
N ASN A 558 -4.41 -16.17 -0.36
CA ASN A 558 -5.81 -16.60 -0.30
C ASN A 558 -5.98 -18.11 -0.55
N LEU A 559 -6.82 -18.75 0.25
CA LEU A 559 -7.32 -20.11 0.04
C LEU A 559 -8.65 -20.05 -0.71
N PHE A 560 -8.63 -20.39 -1.99
CA PHE A 560 -9.83 -20.63 -2.77
C PHE A 560 -10.37 -22.01 -2.42
N LEU A 561 -11.56 -22.08 -1.81
CA LEU A 561 -12.15 -23.36 -1.41
C LEU A 561 -12.72 -24.13 -2.60
N ALA A 562 -12.87 -25.44 -2.46
CA ALA A 562 -13.64 -26.25 -3.39
C ALA A 562 -15.03 -25.63 -3.62
N GLY A 563 -15.44 -25.52 -4.89
CA GLY A 563 -16.67 -24.86 -5.30
C GLY A 563 -16.54 -23.35 -5.55
N HIS A 564 -15.49 -22.68 -5.07
CA HIS A 564 -15.17 -21.32 -5.47
C HIS A 564 -14.65 -21.27 -6.91
N ARG A 565 -14.43 -20.07 -7.44
CA ARG A 565 -13.72 -19.88 -8.72
C ARG A 565 -12.60 -18.86 -8.56
N ILE A 566 -11.51 -19.10 -9.26
CA ILE A 566 -10.51 -18.07 -9.53
C ILE A 566 -11.05 -17.25 -10.70
N ARG A 567 -11.24 -15.95 -10.52
CA ARG A 567 -11.69 -15.03 -11.56
C ARG A 567 -10.67 -13.91 -11.77
N LEU A 568 -10.48 -13.55 -13.03
CA LEU A 568 -9.69 -12.43 -13.49
C LEU A 568 -10.58 -11.51 -14.32
N ASP A 569 -10.72 -10.27 -13.88
CA ASP A 569 -11.32 -9.22 -14.69
C ASP A 569 -10.23 -8.42 -15.39
N VAL A 570 -10.44 -8.13 -16.68
CA VAL A 570 -9.56 -7.28 -17.49
C VAL A 570 -10.37 -6.10 -18.03
N SER A 571 -9.86 -4.88 -17.83
CA SER A 571 -10.46 -3.65 -18.36
C SER A 571 -9.38 -2.64 -18.76
N SER A 572 -9.74 -1.38 -18.95
CA SER A 572 -8.83 -0.27 -19.28
C SER A 572 -8.93 0.90 -18.30
N SER A 573 -9.61 0.71 -17.16
CA SER A 573 -9.69 1.71 -16.10
C SER A 573 -10.00 1.09 -14.73
N ASN A 574 -9.70 1.86 -13.68
CA ASN A 574 -10.09 1.61 -12.29
C ASN A 574 -10.06 2.96 -11.55
N PHE A 575 -11.14 3.73 -11.70
CA PHE A 575 -11.23 5.13 -11.26
C PHE A 575 -12.19 5.26 -10.06
N PRO A 576 -11.84 5.97 -8.98
CA PRO A 576 -10.75 6.93 -8.91
C PRO A 576 -9.47 6.44 -8.26
N ARG A 577 -9.20 5.13 -8.12
CA ARG A 577 -7.88 4.66 -7.66
C ARG A 577 -6.75 5.25 -8.51
N PHE A 578 -6.87 5.11 -9.83
CA PHE A 578 -5.91 5.65 -10.79
C PHE A 578 -6.50 6.81 -11.61
N ASP A 579 -5.66 7.69 -12.13
CA ASP A 579 -6.07 8.64 -13.17
C ASP A 579 -6.48 7.93 -14.46
N VAL A 580 -7.38 8.57 -15.23
CA VAL A 580 -7.96 7.95 -16.43
C VAL A 580 -7.14 8.32 -17.65
N ASN A 581 -6.62 7.32 -18.38
CA ASN A 581 -5.98 7.55 -19.66
C ASN A 581 -6.96 8.22 -20.65
N SER A 582 -6.50 9.25 -21.34
CA SER A 582 -7.31 9.99 -22.32
C SER A 582 -7.38 9.32 -23.69
N ASN A 583 -6.53 8.32 -23.91
CA ASN A 583 -6.30 7.59 -25.15
C ASN A 583 -5.68 8.44 -26.28
N THR A 584 -5.09 9.60 -25.95
CA THR A 584 -4.49 10.51 -26.95
C THR A 584 -2.96 10.47 -26.99
N GLY A 585 -2.34 9.85 -25.99
CA GLY A 585 -0.88 9.89 -25.77
C GLY A 585 -0.37 11.16 -25.09
N ALA A 586 -1.23 12.16 -24.83
CA ALA A 586 -0.85 13.33 -24.04
C ALA A 586 -0.77 13.00 -22.53
N PRO A 587 0.00 13.76 -21.73
CA PRO A 587 0.02 13.58 -20.28
C PRO A 587 -1.35 13.83 -19.62
N GLU A 588 -1.77 12.94 -18.74
CA GLU A 588 -3.13 12.90 -18.17
C GLU A 588 -3.42 14.12 -17.28
N ALA A 589 -2.41 14.66 -16.61
CA ALA A 589 -2.53 15.88 -15.81
C ALA A 589 -2.88 17.14 -16.64
N HIS A 590 -2.78 17.08 -17.98
CA HIS A 590 -3.00 18.24 -18.85
C HIS A 590 -4.01 17.99 -19.97
N ASP A 591 -4.27 16.73 -20.31
CA ASP A 591 -5.10 16.43 -21.46
C ASP A 591 -6.57 16.75 -21.21
N ARG A 592 -7.12 17.58 -22.09
CA ARG A 592 -8.54 17.98 -22.07
C ARG A 592 -9.37 17.22 -23.11
N ARG A 593 -8.72 16.45 -23.96
CA ARG A 593 -9.37 15.62 -24.97
C ARG A 593 -9.47 14.20 -24.44
N LYS A 594 -10.50 13.49 -24.89
CA LYS A 594 -10.73 12.08 -24.59
C LYS A 594 -11.21 11.41 -25.86
N VAL A 595 -10.58 10.30 -26.22
CA VAL A 595 -10.92 9.49 -27.40
C VAL A 595 -11.38 8.13 -26.90
N VAL A 596 -12.43 7.57 -27.51
CA VAL A 596 -12.84 6.20 -27.23
C VAL A 596 -11.84 5.26 -27.90
N ALA A 597 -11.32 4.30 -27.16
CA ALA A 597 -10.39 3.30 -27.68
C ALA A 597 -11.08 1.94 -27.75
N THR A 598 -11.20 1.37 -28.96
CA THR A 598 -11.48 -0.06 -29.11
C THR A 598 -10.20 -0.83 -28.74
N ASN A 599 -10.25 -1.54 -27.62
CA ASN A 599 -9.18 -2.34 -27.06
C ASN A 599 -9.46 -3.83 -27.27
N ARG A 600 -8.40 -4.61 -27.47
CA ARG A 600 -8.47 -6.06 -27.68
C ARG A 600 -7.52 -6.79 -26.76
N VAL A 601 -7.99 -7.92 -26.22
CA VAL A 601 -7.17 -8.92 -25.53
C VAL A 601 -7.15 -10.17 -26.40
N HIS A 602 -5.97 -10.57 -26.87
CA HIS A 602 -5.76 -11.75 -27.70
C HIS A 602 -5.71 -12.99 -26.81
N VAL A 603 -6.57 -13.97 -27.10
CA VAL A 603 -6.82 -15.19 -26.30
C VAL A 603 -6.35 -16.45 -27.06
N ASP A 604 -5.34 -16.28 -27.90
CA ASP A 604 -4.71 -17.31 -28.73
C ASP A 604 -3.56 -18.05 -28.01
N GLY A 605 -3.59 -18.07 -26.67
CA GLY A 605 -2.57 -18.69 -25.81
C GLY A 605 -1.44 -17.76 -25.36
N ARG A 606 -1.39 -16.52 -25.87
CA ARG A 606 -0.38 -15.55 -25.44
C ARG A 606 -0.75 -14.86 -24.12
N SER A 607 -2.04 -14.67 -23.86
CA SER A 607 -2.54 -14.08 -22.62
C SER A 607 -2.73 -15.12 -21.52
N ARG A 608 -2.11 -14.90 -20.35
CA ARG A 608 -2.17 -15.82 -19.21
C ARG A 608 -2.07 -15.11 -17.85
N LEU A 609 -2.72 -15.70 -16.87
CA LEU A 609 -2.57 -15.43 -15.44
C LEU A 609 -1.54 -16.40 -14.84
N THR A 610 -0.60 -15.90 -14.05
CA THR A 610 0.34 -16.70 -13.27
C THR A 610 0.13 -16.42 -11.78
N LEU A 611 -0.11 -17.47 -11.01
CA LEU A 611 -0.31 -17.45 -9.55
C LEU A 611 0.75 -18.30 -8.85
N SER A 612 1.23 -17.85 -7.68
CA SER A 612 2.07 -18.66 -6.79
C SER A 612 1.20 -19.53 -5.88
N VAL A 613 1.08 -20.82 -6.19
CA VAL A 613 0.28 -21.80 -5.44
C VAL A 613 1.11 -22.61 -4.46
N LEU A 614 0.63 -22.79 -3.24
CA LEU A 614 1.26 -23.65 -2.23
C LEU A 614 0.92 -25.14 -2.51
N PRO A 615 1.85 -26.06 -2.20
CA PRO A 615 1.60 -27.48 -2.37
C PRO A 615 0.51 -27.97 -1.41
N ARG A 616 -0.15 -29.05 -1.79
CA ARG A 616 -1.15 -29.68 -0.93
C ARG A 616 -0.46 -30.45 0.19
N PRO A 617 -1.08 -30.56 1.38
CA PRO A 617 -0.57 -31.42 2.44
C PRO A 617 -0.39 -32.88 2.00
N ASP A 618 -1.22 -33.36 1.06
CA ASP A 618 -1.33 -34.78 0.68
C ASP A 618 -0.81 -35.14 -0.73
N GLY A 619 -0.07 -34.26 -1.43
CA GLY A 619 0.55 -34.61 -2.73
C GLY A 619 0.77 -33.45 -3.71
N PRO A 620 1.27 -33.74 -4.94
CA PRO A 620 1.50 -32.72 -5.96
C PRO A 620 0.18 -32.04 -6.41
N PRO A 621 0.25 -30.82 -6.99
CA PRO A 621 -0.93 -30.12 -7.47
C PRO A 621 -1.70 -31.00 -8.47
N THR A 622 -2.97 -31.26 -8.16
CA THR A 622 -3.90 -31.97 -9.05
C THR A 622 -4.43 -30.97 -10.09
N PRO A 623 -4.62 -31.35 -11.37
CA PRO A 623 -5.18 -30.46 -12.38
C PRO A 623 -6.50 -29.83 -11.92
N ILE A 624 -6.73 -28.57 -12.29
CA ILE A 624 -7.97 -27.84 -11.98
C ILE A 624 -9.14 -28.40 -12.81
N HIS A 625 -8.83 -29.02 -13.94
CA HIS A 625 -9.82 -29.71 -14.76
C HIS A 625 -10.02 -31.16 -14.31
N PRO A 626 -11.27 -31.66 -14.25
CA PRO A 626 -11.50 -33.09 -14.07
C PRO A 626 -10.85 -33.87 -15.22
N GLU A 627 -10.12 -34.95 -14.89
CA GLU A 627 -9.75 -35.94 -15.90
C GLU A 627 -11.03 -36.43 -16.59
N GLN A 628 -11.05 -36.40 -17.92
CA GLN A 628 -12.21 -36.80 -18.72
C GLN A 628 -12.53 -38.28 -18.60
#